data_AF-A0A6L6BSJ0-F1
#
_entry.id   AF-A0A6L6BSJ0-F1
#
_cell.length_a   1.000
_cell.length_b   1.000
_cell.length_c   1.000
_cell.angle_alpha   90.00
_cell.angle_beta   90.00
_cell.angle_gamma   90.00
#
_symmetry.space_group_name_H-M   'P 1'
#
loop_
_entity.id
_entity.type
_entity.pdbx_description
1 polymer ?
#
loop_
_entity_poly.entity_id
_entity_poly.type
_entity_poly.pdbx_seq_one_letter_code
_entity_poly.pdbx_strand_id
1 'polypeptide(L)'
;MNNDHDLPVAPARRRRINIETLVISLGLSIGVLLIVLGVNSATTGRDALGYPDAIVDISPAPNDRQVLSQTEVNVDLQDGYEAVLILDDIEIPTERLDSLASQIVKPGEQIVLPATAIYDQGNSRIRFEPTEGAVIESYTVGVHQVEILYWRIEDGRNSARSYTWTFEVL
;
A
#
# COMPACT_ATOMS: atom_id res chain seq x y z
N MET A 1 -26.54 -77.63 -28.74
CA MET A 1 -27.21 -77.05 -27.56
C MET A 1 -26.67 -75.65 -27.35
N ASN A 2 -27.51 -74.65 -27.56
CA ASN A 2 -27.19 -73.22 -27.44
C ASN A 2 -27.76 -72.73 -26.09
N ASN A 3 -26.93 -72.19 -25.20
CA ASN A 3 -27.37 -71.61 -23.93
C ASN A 3 -26.93 -70.15 -23.87
N ASP A 4 -27.71 -69.27 -24.49
CA ASP A 4 -27.60 -67.83 -24.29
C ASP A 4 -28.33 -67.49 -22.99
N HIS A 5 -27.54 -67.16 -21.94
CA HIS A 5 -28.07 -66.59 -20.70
C HIS A 5 -28.39 -65.11 -20.93
N ASP A 6 -29.62 -64.82 -21.31
CA ASP A 6 -30.16 -63.46 -21.30
C ASP A 6 -30.27 -62.97 -19.85
N LEU A 7 -29.35 -62.09 -19.43
CA LEU A 7 -29.46 -61.36 -18.18
C LEU A 7 -30.46 -60.21 -18.38
N PRO A 8 -31.50 -60.08 -17.53
CA PRO A 8 -32.47 -58.99 -17.66
C PRO A 8 -31.79 -57.65 -17.38
N VAL A 9 -31.66 -56.81 -18.42
CA VAL A 9 -31.24 -55.41 -18.27
C VAL A 9 -32.37 -54.65 -17.57
N ALA A 10 -32.16 -54.27 -16.30
CA ALA A 10 -33.11 -53.47 -15.55
C ALA A 10 -33.36 -52.12 -16.26
N PRO A 11 -34.61 -51.65 -16.38
CA PRO A 11 -34.89 -50.39 -17.06
C PRO A 11 -34.26 -49.22 -16.28
N ALA A 12 -33.45 -48.41 -16.94
CA ALA A 12 -32.87 -47.21 -16.37
C ALA A 12 -33.99 -46.25 -15.94
N ARG A 13 -34.19 -46.13 -14.61
CA ARG A 13 -35.22 -45.28 -14.01
C ARG A 13 -34.92 -43.81 -14.33
N ARG A 14 -35.63 -43.23 -15.31
CA ARG A 14 -35.57 -41.78 -15.56
C ARG A 14 -36.07 -41.04 -14.31
N ARG A 15 -35.15 -40.40 -13.58
CA ARG A 15 -35.48 -39.50 -12.47
C ARG A 15 -36.38 -38.40 -13.01
N ARG A 16 -37.61 -38.31 -12.49
CA ARG A 16 -38.48 -37.17 -12.75
C ARG A 16 -37.81 -35.96 -12.11
N ILE A 17 -37.48 -34.98 -12.95
CA ILE A 17 -36.86 -33.76 -12.49
C ILE A 17 -37.95 -32.96 -11.76
N ASN A 18 -37.78 -32.77 -10.45
CA ASN A 18 -38.68 -31.93 -9.67
C ASN A 18 -38.36 -30.46 -9.95
N ILE A 19 -39.27 -29.80 -10.68
CA ILE A 19 -39.11 -28.40 -11.10
C ILE A 19 -38.94 -27.48 -9.88
N GLU A 20 -39.63 -27.76 -8.77
CA GLU A 20 -39.45 -27.03 -7.50
C GLU A 20 -38.00 -27.09 -6.97
N THR A 21 -37.39 -28.29 -6.97
CA THR A 21 -35.99 -28.46 -6.56
C THR A 21 -35.03 -27.73 -7.50
N LEU A 22 -35.34 -27.73 -8.81
CA LEU A 22 -34.56 -26.99 -9.81
C LEU A 22 -34.57 -25.49 -9.54
N VAL A 23 -35.75 -24.91 -9.29
CA VAL A 23 -35.88 -23.46 -9.05
C VAL A 23 -35.12 -23.03 -7.80
N ILE A 24 -35.20 -23.81 -6.71
CA ILE A 24 -34.44 -23.55 -5.48
C ILE A 24 -32.93 -23.64 -5.74
N SER A 25 -32.48 -24.68 -6.45
CA SER A 25 -31.06 -24.85 -6.76
C SER A 25 -30.54 -23.75 -7.70
N LEU A 26 -31.37 -23.29 -8.64
CA LEU A 26 -31.02 -22.22 -9.57
C LEU A 26 -30.89 -20.89 -8.84
N GLY A 27 -31.83 -20.56 -7.96
CA GLY A 27 -31.76 -19.36 -7.12
C GLY A 27 -30.53 -19.36 -6.21
N LEU A 28 -30.22 -20.49 -5.57
CA LEU A 28 -29.00 -20.65 -4.77
C LEU A 28 -27.73 -20.46 -5.61
N SER A 29 -27.68 -21.07 -6.80
CA SER A 29 -26.52 -20.97 -7.70
C SER A 29 -26.31 -19.54 -8.18
N ILE A 30 -27.39 -18.83 -8.54
CA ILE A 30 -27.33 -17.42 -8.92
C ILE A 30 -26.86 -16.57 -7.74
N GLY A 31 -27.36 -16.81 -6.53
CA GLY A 31 -26.93 -16.10 -5.33
C GLY A 31 -25.44 -16.29 -5.04
N VAL A 32 -24.94 -17.52 -5.08
CA VAL A 32 -23.51 -17.82 -4.91
C VAL A 32 -22.68 -17.16 -6.01
N LEU A 33 -23.14 -17.20 -7.26
CA LEU A 33 -22.47 -16.55 -8.38
C LEU A 33 -22.35 -15.04 -8.17
N LEU A 34 -23.41 -14.38 -7.70
CA LEU A 34 -23.39 -12.94 -7.41
C LEU A 34 -22.42 -12.60 -6.27
N ILE A 35 -22.32 -13.45 -5.24
CA ILE A 35 -21.35 -13.27 -4.16
C ILE A 35 -19.91 -13.38 -4.70
N VAL A 36 -19.63 -14.40 -5.51
CA VAL A 36 -18.30 -14.60 -6.11
C VAL A 36 -17.93 -13.42 -7.01
N LEU A 37 -18.85 -12.95 -7.85
CA LEU A 37 -18.63 -11.78 -8.70
C LEU A 37 -18.40 -10.50 -7.87
N GLY A 38 -19.17 -10.31 -6.80
CA GLY A 38 -19.02 -9.16 -5.90
C GLY A 38 -17.66 -9.14 -5.20
N VAL A 39 -17.20 -10.27 -4.67
CA VAL A 39 -15.89 -10.38 -4.01
C VAL A 39 -14.74 -10.19 -5.01
N ASN A 40 -14.85 -10.68 -6.25
CA ASN A 40 -13.83 -10.45 -7.29
C ASN A 40 -13.82 -9.01 -7.82
N SER A 41 -14.94 -8.29 -7.73
CA SER A 41 -15.05 -6.88 -8.17
C SER A 41 -14.62 -5.88 -7.09
N ALA A 42 -14.21 -6.34 -5.91
CA ALA A 42 -13.75 -5.46 -4.85
C ALA A 42 -12.40 -4.85 -5.24
N THR A 43 -12.42 -3.64 -5.79
CA THR A 43 -11.24 -2.78 -5.87
C THR A 43 -10.77 -2.53 -4.44
N THR A 44 -9.48 -2.74 -4.17
CA THR A 44 -8.94 -2.45 -2.84
C THR A 44 -8.83 -0.92 -2.69
N GLY A 45 -8.88 -0.41 -1.46
CA GLY A 45 -8.69 1.02 -1.21
C GLY A 45 -7.38 1.57 -1.79
N ARG A 46 -6.35 0.71 -1.93
CA ARG A 46 -5.07 1.01 -2.59
C ARG A 46 -5.21 1.29 -4.10
N ASP A 47 -6.05 0.52 -4.80
CA ASP A 47 -6.26 0.70 -6.24
C ASP A 47 -6.93 2.06 -6.56
N ALA A 48 -7.75 2.57 -5.63
CA ALA A 48 -8.35 3.89 -5.74
C ALA A 48 -7.34 5.03 -5.53
N LEU A 49 -6.22 4.76 -4.85
CA LEU A 49 -5.17 5.75 -4.54
C LEU A 49 -4.08 5.82 -5.61
N GLY A 50 -3.95 4.78 -6.46
CA GLY A 50 -3.03 4.80 -7.61
C GLY A 50 -1.54 4.79 -7.24
N TYR A 51 -1.19 4.29 -6.05
CA TYR A 51 0.19 4.22 -5.60
C TYR A 51 1.01 3.24 -6.46
N PRO A 52 2.25 3.59 -6.83
CA PRO A 52 3.19 2.62 -7.40
C PRO A 52 3.41 1.46 -6.44
N ASP A 53 3.66 0.26 -6.96
CA ASP A 53 3.85 -0.94 -6.14
C ASP A 53 4.84 -0.72 -4.99
N ALA A 54 5.94 0.00 -5.25
CA ALA A 54 6.99 0.26 -4.27
C ALA A 54 6.53 1.09 -3.05
N ILE A 55 5.42 1.81 -3.14
CA ILE A 55 4.87 2.64 -2.07
C ILE A 55 3.75 1.86 -1.37
N VAL A 56 3.93 1.65 -0.07
CA VAL A 56 2.98 0.95 0.79
C VAL A 56 1.92 1.91 1.31
N ASP A 57 2.36 3.06 1.83
CA ASP A 57 1.52 4.09 2.44
C ASP A 57 2.18 5.48 2.40
N ILE A 58 1.38 6.54 2.46
CA ILE A 58 1.83 7.94 2.45
C ILE A 58 0.96 8.75 3.42
N SER A 59 1.60 9.57 4.26
CA SER A 59 0.96 10.58 5.09
C SER A 59 1.71 11.91 5.00
N PRO A 60 1.04 13.06 4.84
CA PRO A 60 -0.38 13.23 4.52
C PRO A 60 -0.75 12.60 3.17
N ALA A 61 -1.98 12.11 3.07
CA ALA A 61 -2.46 11.46 1.85
C ALA A 61 -2.52 12.45 0.66
N PRO A 62 -2.46 11.97 -0.59
CA PRO A 62 -2.61 12.84 -1.75
C PRO A 62 -3.94 13.59 -1.75
N ASN A 63 -3.86 14.90 -2.00
CA ASN A 63 -4.98 15.85 -1.97
C ASN A 63 -5.64 16.01 -0.60
N ASP A 64 -4.95 15.61 0.47
CA ASP A 64 -5.44 15.87 1.82
C ASP A 64 -5.47 17.38 2.08
N ARG A 65 -6.49 17.81 2.82
CA ARG A 65 -6.76 19.22 3.11
C ARG A 65 -6.71 19.43 4.61
N GLN A 66 -6.42 20.67 5.01
CA GLN A 66 -6.37 21.05 6.43
C GLN A 66 -5.20 20.39 7.18
N VAL A 67 -4.08 20.19 6.48
CA VAL A 67 -2.83 19.73 7.09
C VAL A 67 -2.25 20.86 7.96
N LEU A 68 -1.63 20.51 9.09
CA LEU A 68 -1.01 21.48 9.99
C LEU A 68 0.36 21.89 9.46
N SER A 69 0.81 23.10 9.81
CA SER A 69 2.11 23.64 9.38
C SER A 69 3.33 22.85 9.89
N GLN A 70 3.13 21.98 10.87
CA GLN A 70 4.15 21.09 11.45
C GLN A 70 3.81 19.60 11.27
N THR A 71 2.94 19.26 10.31
CA THR A 71 2.61 17.85 10.09
C THR A 71 3.83 17.10 9.55
N GLU A 72 4.14 15.95 10.17
CA GLU A 72 5.15 15.02 9.67
C GLU A 72 4.71 14.46 8.31
N VAL A 73 5.62 14.55 7.33
CA VAL A 73 5.50 13.83 6.05
C VAL A 73 6.22 12.50 6.20
N ASN A 74 5.52 11.40 6.00
CA ASN A 74 6.08 10.07 6.00
C ASN A 74 5.62 9.24 4.80
N VAL A 75 6.51 8.34 4.36
CA VAL A 75 6.23 7.40 3.28
C VAL A 75 6.76 6.03 3.66
N ASP A 76 5.89 5.04 3.58
CA ASP A 76 6.21 3.63 3.72
C ASP A 76 6.49 3.05 2.35
N LEU A 77 7.63 2.38 2.25
CA LEU A 77 8.08 1.69 1.06
C LEU A 77 8.03 0.18 1.28
N GLN A 78 8.04 -0.56 0.18
CA GLN A 78 8.35 -1.98 0.22
C GLN A 78 9.79 -2.21 0.70
N ASP A 79 10.04 -3.38 1.27
CA ASP A 79 11.37 -3.80 1.68
C ASP A 79 12.36 -3.81 0.50
N GLY A 80 13.59 -3.41 0.80
CA GLY A 80 14.69 -3.36 -0.17
C GLY A 80 14.75 -2.08 -1.01
N TYR A 81 13.91 -1.09 -0.69
CA TYR A 81 14.00 0.25 -1.27
C TYR A 81 14.73 1.22 -0.35
N GLU A 82 15.17 2.32 -0.92
CA GLU A 82 15.65 3.53 -0.24
C GLU A 82 15.08 4.74 -0.97
N ALA A 83 14.99 5.87 -0.28
CA ALA A 83 14.40 7.07 -0.84
C ALA A 83 14.96 8.36 -0.25
N VAL A 84 14.69 9.46 -0.96
CA VAL A 84 14.81 10.83 -0.47
C VAL A 84 13.50 11.56 -0.69
N LEU A 85 13.22 12.53 0.18
CA LEU A 85 12.08 13.41 0.05
C LEU A 85 12.50 14.73 -0.60
N ILE A 86 11.67 15.21 -1.51
CA ILE A 86 11.76 16.52 -2.13
C ILE A 86 10.45 17.23 -1.79
N LEU A 87 10.55 18.40 -1.16
CA LEU A 87 9.38 19.20 -0.81
C LEU A 87 9.51 20.58 -1.46
N ASP A 88 8.49 20.98 -2.23
CA ASP A 88 8.47 22.25 -2.97
C ASP A 88 9.76 22.49 -3.78
N ASP A 89 10.20 21.46 -4.51
CA ASP A 89 11.43 21.43 -5.31
C ASP A 89 12.75 21.48 -4.51
N ILE A 90 12.69 21.32 -3.17
CA ILE A 90 13.85 21.28 -2.28
C ILE A 90 14.08 19.85 -1.79
N GLU A 91 15.21 19.25 -2.15
CA GLU A 91 15.63 17.95 -1.61
C GLU A 91 15.95 18.08 -0.12
N ILE A 92 15.21 17.34 0.70
CA ILE A 92 15.42 17.29 2.14
C ILE A 92 16.62 16.38 2.41
N PRO A 93 17.67 16.86 3.12
CA PRO A 93 18.78 16.02 3.53
C PRO A 93 18.25 14.78 4.25
N THR A 94 18.73 13.60 3.89
CA THR A 94 18.23 12.34 4.44
C THR A 94 19.33 11.62 5.21
N GLU A 95 19.06 11.32 6.48
CA GLU A 95 19.94 10.57 7.37
C GLU A 95 19.32 9.22 7.74
N ARG A 96 20.16 8.22 7.99
CA ARG A 96 19.69 6.87 8.32
C ARG A 96 19.56 6.69 9.82
N LEU A 97 18.43 6.16 10.28
CA LEU A 97 18.18 5.94 11.71
C LEU A 97 19.26 5.03 12.35
N ASP A 98 19.70 3.99 11.65
CA ASP A 98 20.75 3.07 12.15
C ASP A 98 22.08 3.79 12.37
N SER A 99 22.39 4.75 11.50
CA SER A 99 23.61 5.56 11.60
C SER A 99 23.56 6.54 12.77
N LEU A 100 22.37 7.05 13.09
CA LEU A 100 22.13 7.88 14.27
C LEU A 100 22.23 7.05 15.54
N ALA A 101 21.54 5.89 15.60
CA ALA A 101 21.56 5.01 16.76
C ALA A 101 22.98 4.50 17.09
N SER A 102 23.81 4.24 16.07
CA SER A 102 25.19 3.80 16.24
C SER A 102 26.11 4.87 16.87
N GLN A 103 25.75 6.15 16.79
CA GLN A 103 26.50 7.25 17.41
C GLN A 103 26.20 7.41 18.91
N ILE A 104 25.19 6.70 19.42
CA ILE A 104 24.71 6.85 20.80
C ILE A 104 25.37 5.79 21.68
N VAL A 105 26.36 6.22 22.46
CA VAL A 105 27.21 5.33 23.26
C VAL A 105 26.58 4.97 24.62
N LYS A 106 25.43 5.58 25.00
CA LYS A 106 24.86 5.44 26.35
C LYS A 106 23.37 5.05 26.35
N PRO A 107 23.00 3.89 26.94
CA PRO A 107 21.60 3.53 27.18
C PRO A 107 20.88 4.56 28.05
N GLY A 108 19.67 4.97 27.65
CA GLY A 108 18.79 5.86 28.43
C GLY A 108 18.90 7.36 28.12
N GLU A 109 19.72 7.76 27.15
CA GLU A 109 19.78 9.13 26.65
C GLU A 109 18.64 9.40 25.66
N GLN A 110 17.97 10.55 25.77
CA GLN A 110 16.91 10.94 24.83
C GLN A 110 17.55 11.28 23.48
N ILE A 111 17.06 10.64 22.42
CA ILE A 111 17.54 10.88 21.06
C ILE A 111 16.97 12.22 20.59
N VAL A 112 17.83 13.20 20.34
CA VAL A 112 17.47 14.40 19.59
C VAL A 112 17.61 14.04 18.11
N LEU A 113 16.48 13.98 17.40
CA LEU A 113 16.50 13.75 15.97
C LEU A 113 17.06 14.99 15.26
N PRO A 114 17.93 14.83 14.25
CA PRO A 114 18.38 15.95 13.44
C PRO A 114 17.20 16.54 12.66
N ALA A 115 17.30 17.82 12.30
CA ALA A 115 16.31 18.56 11.53
C ALA A 115 16.36 18.19 10.02
N THR A 116 16.34 16.89 9.74
CA THR A 116 16.53 16.26 8.42
C THR A 116 15.50 15.15 8.24
N ALA A 117 15.33 14.64 7.01
CA ALA A 117 14.54 13.46 6.79
C ALA A 117 15.24 12.23 7.38
N ILE A 118 14.52 11.39 8.09
CA ILE A 118 15.04 10.16 8.69
C ILE A 118 14.55 8.96 7.89
N TYR A 119 15.49 8.19 7.35
CA TYR A 119 15.22 6.88 6.76
C TYR A 119 15.46 5.76 7.77
N ASP A 120 14.40 5.04 8.10
CA ASP A 120 14.45 3.82 8.90
C ASP A 120 14.47 2.61 7.95
N GLN A 121 15.66 2.02 7.76
CA GLN A 121 15.81 0.85 6.91
C GLN A 121 15.09 -0.38 7.48
N GLY A 122 14.98 -0.49 8.81
CA GLY A 122 14.32 -1.62 9.45
C GLY A 122 12.81 -1.67 9.18
N ASN A 123 12.20 -0.50 8.95
CA ASN A 123 10.77 -0.36 8.65
C ASN A 123 10.49 0.13 7.22
N SER A 124 11.52 0.25 6.37
CA SER A 124 11.41 0.77 5.00
C SER A 124 10.65 2.09 4.92
N ARG A 125 10.93 3.01 5.85
CA ARG A 125 10.12 4.22 6.07
C ARG A 125 10.99 5.47 6.07
N ILE A 126 10.58 6.48 5.31
CA ILE A 126 11.16 7.84 5.37
C ILE A 126 10.20 8.77 6.10
N ARG A 127 10.73 9.66 6.94
CA ARG A 127 9.94 10.64 7.70
C ARG A 127 10.63 11.99 7.77
N PHE A 128 9.88 13.07 7.68
CA PHE A 128 10.36 14.42 7.86
C PHE A 128 9.35 15.24 8.65
N GLU A 129 9.81 15.86 9.73
CA GLU A 129 9.01 16.75 10.56
C GLU A 129 9.60 18.16 10.49
N PRO A 130 8.81 19.17 10.05
CA PRO A 130 9.24 20.56 10.07
C PRO A 130 9.59 21.00 11.49
N THR A 131 10.84 21.37 11.70
CA THR A 131 11.39 21.74 13.00
C THR A 131 12.36 22.90 12.86
N GLU A 132 12.63 23.61 13.95
CA GLU A 132 13.59 24.71 13.96
C GLU A 132 14.98 24.23 13.50
N GLY A 133 15.57 24.92 12.52
CA GLY A 133 16.85 24.53 11.92
C GLY A 133 16.76 23.50 10.79
N ALA A 134 15.56 23.03 10.44
CA ALA A 134 15.35 22.25 9.22
C ALA A 134 15.43 23.13 7.97
N VAL A 135 15.66 22.52 6.81
CA VAL A 135 15.57 23.23 5.52
C VAL A 135 14.17 23.83 5.32
N ILE A 136 13.16 23.17 5.87
CA ILE A 136 11.78 23.64 5.90
C ILE A 136 11.30 23.56 7.35
N GLU A 137 11.24 24.70 8.02
CA GLU A 137 10.91 24.76 9.46
C GLU A 137 9.40 24.72 9.73
N SER A 138 8.60 25.17 8.77
CA SER A 138 7.14 25.09 8.80
C SER A 138 6.57 25.25 7.40
N TYR A 139 5.41 24.64 7.14
CA TYR A 139 4.68 24.85 5.90
C TYR A 139 3.93 26.17 5.93
N THR A 140 3.92 26.87 4.80
CA THR A 140 3.11 28.06 4.59
C THR A 140 1.64 27.69 4.33
N VAL A 141 0.73 28.65 4.44
CA VAL A 141 -0.66 28.42 3.99
C VAL A 141 -0.66 28.26 2.47
N GLY A 142 -1.28 27.18 1.98
CA GLY A 142 -1.39 26.88 0.56
C GLY A 142 -1.16 25.42 0.22
N VAL A 143 -0.96 25.16 -1.08
CA VAL A 143 -0.68 23.83 -1.62
C VAL A 143 0.82 23.59 -1.61
N HIS A 144 1.23 22.49 -1.00
CA HIS A 144 2.61 22.01 -0.96
C HIS A 144 2.75 20.77 -1.82
N GLN A 145 3.84 20.66 -2.56
CA GLN A 145 4.15 19.51 -3.39
C GLN A 145 5.23 18.66 -2.73
N VAL A 146 4.96 17.37 -2.61
CA VAL A 146 5.94 16.37 -2.17
C VAL A 146 6.27 15.46 -3.34
N GLU A 147 7.54 15.21 -3.55
CA GLU A 147 8.05 14.18 -4.43
C GLU A 147 8.91 13.22 -3.62
N ILE A 148 8.64 11.93 -3.74
CA ILE A 148 9.53 10.88 -3.25
C ILE A 148 10.32 10.33 -4.41
N LEU A 149 11.64 10.39 -4.31
CA LEU A 149 12.56 9.74 -5.23
C LEU A 149 13.07 8.45 -4.57
N TYR A 150 12.75 7.30 -5.14
CA TYR A 150 13.02 5.99 -4.55
C TYR A 150 13.69 5.03 -5.54
N TRP A 151 14.54 4.14 -5.04
CA TRP A 151 15.25 3.13 -5.82
C TRP A 151 15.41 1.85 -5.02
N ARG A 152 15.67 0.73 -5.72
CA ARG A 152 16.10 -0.51 -5.05
C ARG A 152 17.53 -0.31 -4.56
N ILE A 153 17.81 -0.70 -3.33
CA ILE A 153 19.14 -0.57 -2.70
C ILE A 153 20.22 -1.21 -3.58
N GLU A 154 19.91 -2.33 -4.24
CA GLU A 154 20.82 -3.08 -5.11
C GLU A 154 21.18 -2.34 -6.41
N ASP A 155 20.25 -1.55 -6.95
CA ASP A 155 20.41 -0.83 -8.22
C ASP A 155 21.02 0.57 -8.02
N GLY A 156 20.80 1.14 -6.83
CA GLY A 156 21.31 2.45 -6.43
C GLY A 156 20.54 3.64 -7.01
N ARG A 157 20.91 4.85 -6.58
CA ARG A 157 20.16 6.09 -6.87
C ARG A 157 20.02 6.43 -8.36
N ASN A 158 20.91 5.93 -9.22
CA ASN A 158 20.84 6.20 -10.66
C ASN A 158 19.64 5.54 -11.36
N SER A 159 19.03 4.52 -10.75
CA SER A 159 17.82 3.86 -11.26
C SER A 159 16.55 4.37 -10.58
N ALA A 160 16.63 5.54 -9.91
CA ALA A 160 15.54 6.05 -9.12
C ALA A 160 14.31 6.36 -9.96
N ARG A 161 13.16 6.15 -9.33
CA ARG A 161 11.83 6.49 -9.81
C ARG A 161 11.26 7.53 -8.87
N SER A 162 10.38 8.37 -9.38
CA SER A 162 9.69 9.34 -8.54
C SER A 162 8.19 9.12 -8.51
N TYR A 163 7.60 9.60 -7.42
CA TYR A 163 6.16 9.72 -7.27
C TYR A 163 5.87 11.05 -6.58
N THR A 164 4.91 11.79 -7.10
CA THR A 164 4.60 13.16 -6.67
C THR A 164 3.16 13.25 -6.22
N TRP A 165 2.93 13.95 -5.12
CA TRP A 165 1.60 14.29 -4.63
C TRP A 165 1.60 15.67 -4.00
N THR A 166 0.41 16.17 -3.66
CA THR A 166 0.23 17.47 -3.03
C THR A 166 -0.67 17.36 -1.80
N PHE A 167 -0.48 18.26 -0.85
CA PHE A 167 -1.39 18.47 0.28
C PHE A 167 -1.62 19.96 0.51
N GLU A 168 -2.68 20.32 1.23
CA GLU A 168 -3.07 21.72 1.47
C GLU A 168 -3.07 22.07 2.96
N VAL A 169 -2.34 23.13 3.31
CA VAL A 169 -2.26 23.74 4.65
C VAL A 169 -3.14 24.99 4.69
N LEU A 170 -3.95 25.12 5.74
CA LEU A 170 -4.90 26.24 5.92
C LEU A 170 -4.49 27.19 7.06
#